data_AF-C0XL60-F1
#
_entry.id   AF-C0XL60-F1
#
_cell.length_a   1.000
_cell.length_b   1.000
_cell.length_c   1.000
_cell.angle_alpha   90.00
_cell.angle_beta   90.00
_cell.angle_gamma   90.00
#
_symmetry.space_group_name_H-M   'P 1'
#
loop_
_entity.id
_entity.type
_entity.pdbx_description
1 polymer ?
#
loop_
_entity_poly.entity_id
_entity_poly.type
_entity_poly.pdbx_seq_one_letter_code
_entity_poly.pdbx_strand_id
1 'polypeptide(L)'
;MASNSDTIYHVLSYIKAHPAKATIRPDKYDNVVEMYLDDDVKLGNPEIYFPSQRLEVNRMAPDFVSMNSDLLDYFHDKTAVKDSSYHDLWITTSHLANRNKYLIDLSFE
;
A
#
# COMPACT_ATOMS: atom_id res chain seq x y z
N MET A 1 21.37 1.51 2.51
CA MET A 1 20.34 1.50 1.46
C MET A 1 19.04 1.24 2.20
N ALA A 2 18.11 2.20 2.23
CA ALA A 2 16.78 1.93 2.78
C ALA A 2 16.15 0.84 1.89
N SER A 3 15.68 -0.26 2.49
CA SER A 3 15.01 -1.30 1.72
C SER A 3 13.65 -0.77 1.27
N ASN A 4 13.19 -1.12 0.07
CA ASN A 4 11.84 -0.76 -0.40
C ASN A 4 10.76 -1.14 0.63
N SER A 5 11.01 -2.20 1.40
CA SER A 5 10.18 -2.66 2.50
C SER A 5 10.01 -1.65 3.64
N ASP A 6 11.07 -0.94 4.04
CA ASP A 6 11.00 0.02 5.16
C ASP A 6 10.12 1.22 4.82
N THR A 7 10.26 1.74 3.60
CA THR A 7 9.44 2.88 3.17
C THR A 7 7.97 2.49 2.99
N ILE A 8 7.68 1.34 2.38
CA ILE A 8 6.32 0.82 2.30
C ILE A 8 5.73 0.64 3.69
N TYR A 9 6.47 0.04 4.63
CA TYR A 9 6.03 -0.09 6.02
C TYR A 9 5.65 1.26 6.61
N HIS A 10 6.47 2.30 6.42
CA HIS A 10 6.17 3.64 6.92
C HIS A 10 4.92 4.26 6.28
N VAL A 11 4.71 4.08 4.97
CA VAL A 11 3.51 4.55 4.27
C VAL A 11 2.26 3.86 4.82
N LEU A 12 2.28 2.53 4.92
CA LEU A 12 1.17 1.75 5.46
C LEU A 12 0.89 2.09 6.93
N SER A 13 1.94 2.23 7.74
CA SER A 13 1.82 2.67 9.13
C SER A 13 1.21 4.07 9.25
N TYR A 14 1.60 5.00 8.36
CA TYR A 14 1.02 6.35 8.31
C TYR A 14 -0.47 6.29 7.97
N ILE A 15 -0.87 5.50 6.97
CA ILE A 15 -2.28 5.33 6.60
C ILE A 15 -3.09 4.74 7.77
N LYS A 16 -2.58 3.71 8.46
CA LYS A 16 -3.24 3.10 9.63
C LYS A 16 -3.40 4.11 10.78
N ALA A 17 -2.39 4.96 11.01
CA ALA A 17 -2.43 6.01 12.04
C ALA A 17 -3.33 7.20 11.68
N HIS A 18 -3.48 7.50 10.38
CA HIS A 18 -4.25 8.63 9.87
C HIS A 18 -5.26 8.21 8.79
N PRO A 19 -6.25 7.37 9.12
CA PRO A 19 -7.16 6.79 8.12
C PRO A 19 -7.96 7.85 7.35
N ALA A 20 -8.23 9.02 7.95
CA ALA A 20 -8.91 10.14 7.29
C ALA A 20 -8.09 10.81 6.17
N LYS A 21 -6.78 10.54 6.09
CA LYS A 21 -5.88 11.04 5.04
C LYS A 21 -5.81 10.12 3.82
N ALA A 22 -6.34 8.90 3.92
CA ALA A 22 -6.39 7.94 2.83
C ALA A 22 -7.84 7.72 2.39
N THR A 23 -8.08 7.73 1.09
CA THR A 23 -9.34 7.25 0.51
C THR A 23 -9.15 5.80 0.09
N ILE A 24 -9.98 4.90 0.63
CA ILE A 24 -9.94 3.47 0.31
C ILE A 24 -11.07 3.17 -0.68
N ARG A 25 -10.76 2.50 -1.79
CA ARG A 25 -11.73 2.09 -2.82
C ARG A 25 -11.83 0.56 -2.83
N PRO A 26 -12.87 -0.02 -2.22
CA PRO A 26 -13.01 -1.47 -2.13
C PRO A 26 -13.58 -2.12 -3.41
N ASP A 27 -13.94 -1.34 -4.44
CA ASP A 27 -14.96 -1.78 -5.40
C ASP A 27 -14.43 -2.50 -6.66
N LYS A 28 -13.14 -2.82 -6.77
CA LYS A 28 -12.56 -3.33 -8.03
C LYS A 28 -12.22 -4.82 -8.02
N TYR A 29 -11.67 -5.35 -6.93
CA TYR A 29 -11.33 -6.77 -6.78
C TYR A 29 -11.46 -7.22 -5.33
N ASP A 30 -11.86 -8.47 -5.13
CA ASP A 30 -12.25 -8.98 -3.81
C ASP A 30 -11.09 -9.06 -2.81
N ASN A 31 -9.86 -9.28 -3.30
CA ASN A 31 -8.64 -9.47 -2.51
C ASN A 31 -7.70 -8.25 -2.54
N VAL A 32 -8.21 -7.09 -2.97
CA VAL A 32 -7.40 -5.89 -3.22
C VAL A 32 -7.87 -4.71 -2.37
N VAL A 33 -6.92 -3.95 -1.84
CA VAL A 33 -7.18 -2.67 -1.16
C VAL A 33 -6.51 -1.55 -1.94
N GLU A 34 -7.31 -0.88 -2.77
CA GLU A 34 -6.85 0.30 -3.50
C GLU A 34 -6.99 1.53 -2.60
N MET A 35 -5.91 2.29 -2.45
CA MET A 35 -5.84 3.45 -1.56
C MET A 35 -5.23 4.65 -2.28
N TYR A 36 -5.73 5.84 -1.93
CA TYR A 36 -5.23 7.11 -2.43
C TYR A 36 -4.87 8.03 -1.27
N LEU A 37 -3.65 8.56 -1.30
CA LEU A 37 -3.19 9.64 -0.44
C LEU A 37 -3.11 10.94 -1.25
N ASP A 38 -3.37 12.08 -0.62
CA ASP A 38 -2.98 13.37 -1.18
C ASP A 38 -1.45 13.42 -1.35
N ASP A 39 -0.97 14.02 -2.45
CA ASP A 39 0.47 14.13 -2.70
C ASP A 39 1.18 15.24 -1.92
N ASP A 40 0.44 15.95 -1.05
CA ASP A 40 0.95 16.91 -0.06
C ASP A 40 1.49 16.23 1.22
N VAL A 41 1.23 14.93 1.38
CA VAL A 41 1.76 14.12 2.48
C VAL A 41 3.27 14.03 2.34
N LYS A 42 3.99 14.44 3.39
CA LYS A 42 5.45 14.39 3.44
C LYS A 42 5.95 12.95 3.57
N LEU A 43 6.20 12.32 2.44
CA LEU A 43 6.88 11.03 2.35
C LEU A 43 8.38 11.26 2.17
N GLY A 44 9.21 10.36 2.71
CA GLY A 44 10.65 10.39 2.47
C GLY A 44 11.00 9.78 1.12
N ASN A 45 11.61 10.57 0.22
CA ASN A 45 12.00 10.17 -1.15
C ASN A 45 10.87 9.48 -1.94
N PRO A 46 9.71 10.14 -2.12
CA PRO A 46 8.55 9.55 -2.79
C PRO A 46 8.85 9.07 -4.21
N GLU A 47 9.75 9.74 -4.94
CA GLU A 47 10.14 9.41 -6.31
C GLU A 47 10.75 8.02 -6.49
N ILE A 48 11.28 7.42 -5.42
CA ILE A 48 11.86 6.08 -5.45
C ILE A 48 10.77 5.00 -5.52
N TYR A 49 9.59 5.28 -4.94
CA TYR A 49 8.54 4.28 -4.74
C TYR A 49 7.24 4.64 -5.45
N PHE A 50 7.03 5.92 -5.75
CA PHE A 50 5.87 6.46 -6.43
C PHE A 50 6.35 7.12 -7.71
N PRO A 51 6.77 6.33 -8.71
CA PRO A 51 7.23 6.92 -9.96
C PRO A 51 6.08 7.71 -10.59
N SER A 52 6.39 8.92 -11.05
CA SER A 52 5.39 9.82 -11.60
C SER A 52 4.83 9.25 -12.89
N GLN A 53 3.49 9.14 -12.94
CA GLN A 53 2.72 8.65 -14.10
C GLN A 53 3.13 7.24 -14.57
N ARG A 54 3.68 6.42 -13.67
CA ARG A 54 4.07 5.02 -13.92
C ARG A 54 3.64 4.16 -12.75
N LEU A 55 3.31 2.90 -13.04
CA LEU A 55 3.04 1.90 -12.01
C LEU A 55 4.36 1.20 -11.67
N GLU A 56 4.65 1.09 -10.38
CA GLU A 56 5.68 0.20 -9.86
C GLU A 56 5.00 -0.94 -9.12
N VAL A 57 5.38 -2.18 -9.42
CA VAL A 57 4.80 -3.37 -8.80
C VAL A 57 5.91 -4.16 -8.12
N ASN A 58 5.76 -4.38 -6.82
CA ASN A 58 6.72 -5.11 -6.01
C ASN A 58 6.03 -6.28 -5.30
N ARG A 59 6.59 -7.49 -5.42
CA ARG A 59 6.24 -8.61 -4.53
C ARG A 59 7.03 -8.47 -3.25
N MET A 60 6.33 -8.45 -2.12
CA MET A 60 6.98 -8.36 -0.82
C MET A 60 7.63 -9.69 -0.44
N ALA A 61 8.79 -9.60 0.22
CA ALA A 61 9.45 -10.79 0.74
C ALA A 61 8.56 -11.48 1.80
N PRO A 62 8.58 -12.82 1.90
CA PRO A 62 7.83 -13.54 2.93
C PRO A 62 8.14 -13.07 4.36
N ASP A 63 9.41 -12.73 4.63
CA ASP A 63 9.83 -12.17 5.92
C ASP A 63 9.14 -10.83 6.21
N PHE A 64 8.95 -9.97 5.20
CA PHE A 64 8.20 -8.73 5.38
C PHE A 64 6.75 -9.00 5.74
N VAL A 65 6.10 -9.95 5.06
CA VAL A 65 4.69 -10.30 5.31
C VAL A 65 4.52 -10.82 6.73
N SER A 66 5.37 -11.77 7.14
CA SER A 66 5.32 -12.36 8.48
C SER A 66 5.67 -11.36 9.59
N MET A 67 6.66 -10.48 9.40
CA MET A 67 7.04 -9.49 10.40
C MET A 67 6.01 -8.36 10.57
N ASN A 68 5.16 -8.13 9.56
CA ASN A 68 4.21 -7.03 9.54
C ASN A 68 2.75 -7.49 9.50
N SER A 69 2.46 -8.73 9.90
CA SER A 69 1.11 -9.33 9.84
C SER A 69 0.04 -8.44 10.47
N ASP A 70 0.27 -7.91 11.68
CA ASP A 70 -0.69 -7.03 12.38
C ASP A 70 -1.01 -5.72 11.62
N LEU A 71 -0.07 -5.23 10.83
CA LEU A 71 -0.26 -4.06 9.98
C LEU A 71 -1.04 -4.45 8.72
N LEU A 72 -0.67 -5.57 8.11
CA LEU A 72 -1.28 -6.07 6.88
C LEU A 72 -2.72 -6.56 7.09
N ASP A 73 -3.00 -7.21 8.23
CA ASP A 73 -4.33 -7.68 8.62
C ASP A 73 -5.32 -6.51 8.72
N TYR A 74 -4.88 -5.35 9.24
CA TYR A 74 -5.70 -4.14 9.27
C TYR A 74 -6.17 -3.70 7.87
N PHE A 75 -5.34 -3.90 6.84
CA PHE A 75 -5.71 -3.62 5.46
C PHE A 75 -6.51 -4.77 4.86
N HIS A 76 -6.08 -6.01 5.06
CA HIS A 76 -6.77 -7.21 4.60
C HIS A 76 -8.25 -7.24 5.05
N ASP A 77 -8.54 -6.80 6.28
CA ASP A 77 -9.90 -6.65 6.82
C ASP A 77 -10.80 -5.72 6.01
N LYS A 78 -10.23 -4.88 5.15
CA LYS A 78 -10.95 -3.96 4.26
C LYS A 78 -11.26 -4.56 2.89
N THR A 79 -10.65 -5.69 2.55
CA THR A 79 -10.99 -6.48 1.36
C THR A 79 -12.32 -7.20 1.57
N ALA A 80 -12.90 -7.75 0.49
CA ALA A 80 -14.08 -8.61 0.60
C ALA A 80 -13.71 -10.01 1.13
N VAL A 81 -12.47 -10.45 0.90
CA VAL A 81 -11.93 -11.71 1.42
C VAL A 81 -11.67 -11.60 2.92
N LYS A 82 -12.24 -12.51 3.71
CA LYS A 82 -12.09 -12.53 5.18
C LYS A 82 -11.23 -13.68 5.69
N ASP A 83 -10.65 -14.46 4.80
CA ASP A 83 -9.71 -15.51 5.16
C ASP A 83 -8.32 -14.90 5.36
N SER A 84 -7.75 -15.02 6.56
CA SER A 84 -6.40 -14.52 6.89
C SER A 84 -5.28 -15.37 6.30
N SER A 85 -5.56 -16.29 5.36
CA SER A 85 -4.59 -17.23 4.80
C SER A 85 -3.76 -16.68 3.63
N TYR A 86 -3.61 -15.36 3.46
CA TYR A 86 -2.76 -14.83 2.39
C TYR A 86 -1.29 -15.14 2.70
N HIS A 87 -0.53 -15.55 1.68
CA HIS A 87 0.89 -15.88 1.79
C HIS A 87 1.75 -14.88 1.02
N ASP A 88 1.18 -14.31 -0.03
CA ASP A 88 1.84 -13.37 -0.92
C ASP A 88 1.17 -12.00 -0.83
N LEU A 89 2.00 -10.96 -0.86
CA LEU A 89 1.58 -9.58 -0.91
C LEU A 89 2.25 -8.89 -2.09
N TRP A 90 1.43 -8.42 -3.02
CA TRP A 90 1.86 -7.54 -4.09
C TRP A 90 1.45 -6.11 -3.77
N ILE A 91 2.37 -5.19 -3.98
CA ILE A 91 2.16 -3.77 -3.74
C ILE A 91 2.38 -3.03 -5.05
N THR A 92 1.36 -2.31 -5.49
CA THR A 92 1.46 -1.41 -6.63
C THR A 92 1.43 0.04 -6.16
N THR A 93 2.39 0.83 -6.61
CA THR A 93 2.51 2.25 -6.23
C THR A 93 2.65 3.14 -7.47
N SER A 94 2.14 4.37 -7.37
CA SER A 94 2.28 5.38 -8.42
C SER A 94 2.05 6.79 -7.91
N HIS A 95 2.77 7.76 -8.45
CA HIS A 95 2.36 9.16 -8.30
C HIS A 95 1.49 9.59 -9.49
N LEU A 96 0.19 9.72 -9.23
CA LEU A 96 -0.80 10.20 -10.18
C LEU A 96 -0.79 11.73 -10.20
N ALA A 97 0.29 12.33 -10.73
CA ALA A 97 0.50 13.79 -10.72
C ALA A 97 -0.67 14.60 -11.30
N ASN A 98 -1.38 14.07 -12.32
CA ASN A 98 -2.54 14.75 -12.91
C ASN A 98 -3.77 14.79 -11.98
N ARG A 99 -3.73 14.04 -10.88
CA ARG A 99 -4.79 13.94 -9.87
C ARG A 99 -4.34 14.42 -8.50
N ASN A 100 -3.07 14.82 -8.35
CA ASN A 100 -2.43 15.16 -7.08
C ASN A 100 -2.58 14.05 -6.02
N LYS A 101 -2.36 12.79 -6.43
CA LYS A 101 -2.51 11.62 -5.56
C LYS A 101 -1.32 10.67 -5.63
N TYR A 102 -1.00 10.06 -4.51
CA TYR A 102 -0.27 8.78 -4.50
C TYR A 102 -1.27 7.64 -4.50
N LEU A 103 -1.10 6.70 -5.42
CA LEU A 103 -1.81 5.43 -5.49
C LEU A 103 -0.99 4.38 -4.73
N ILE A 104 -1.65 3.65 -3.84
CA ILE A 104 -1.14 2.45 -3.17
C ILE A 104 -2.19 1.37 -3.37
N ASP A 105 -1.80 0.24 -3.94
CA ASP A 105 -2.67 -0.92 -4.10
C ASP A 105 -2.05 -2.13 -3.42
N LEU A 106 -2.83 -2.80 -2.55
CA LEU A 106 -2.39 -4.00 -1.85
C LEU A 106 -3.20 -5.19 -2.36
N SER A 107 -2.55 -6.12 -3.05
CA SER A 107 -3.16 -7.36 -3.51
C SER A 107 -2.67 -8.53 -2.66
N PHE A 108 -3.62 -9.17 -1.98
CA PHE A 108 -3.38 -10.30 -1.09
C PHE A 108 -3.64 -11.61 -1.85
N GLU A 109 -2.65 -12.48 -1.93
CA GLU A 109 -2.71 -13.77 -2.65
C GLU A 109 -2.39 -14.97 -1.76
#